data_AF-A0A3N5NFA2-F1
#
_entry.id   AF-A0A3N5NFA2-F1
#
_cell.length_a   1.000
_cell.length_b   1.000
_cell.length_c   1.000
_cell.angle_alpha   90.00
_cell.angle_beta   90.00
_cell.angle_gamma   90.00
#
_symmetry.space_group_name_H-M   'P 1'
#
loop_
_entity.id
_entity.type
_entity.pdbx_description
1 polymer ?
#
loop_
_entity_poly.entity_id
_entity_poly.type
_entity_poly.pdbx_seq_one_letter_code
_entity_poly.pdbx_strand_id
1 'polypeptide(L)' 'MRASAELVADGWFGPGQAYPRVADRIGDVTLVMWGHYTLKDRLPGEKQHVLIGNHGGVTEDEMYVPLVLARL' A
#
# COMPACT_ATOMS: atom_id res chain seq x y z
N MET A 1 7.37 9.71 13.07
CA MET A 1 6.19 8.88 12.76
C MET A 1 5.10 9.81 12.28
N ARG A 2 4.43 9.47 11.17
CA ARG A 2 3.39 10.31 10.56
C ARG A 2 2.02 9.69 10.81
N ALA A 3 1.00 10.52 11.04
CA ALA A 3 -0.38 10.02 11.13
C ALA A 3 -0.90 9.63 9.73
N SER A 4 -1.77 8.62 9.64
CA SER A 4 -2.39 8.21 8.35
C SER A 4 -3.13 9.37 7.66
N ALA A 5 -3.70 10.30 8.43
CA ALA A 5 -4.37 11.48 7.90
C ALA A 5 -3.43 12.39 7.08
N GLU A 6 -2.14 12.45 7.44
CA GLU A 6 -1.16 13.21 6.67
C GLU A 6 -0.92 12.59 5.29
N LEU A 7 -0.96 11.25 5.19
CA LEU A 7 -0.80 10.56 3.91
C LEU A 7 -1.99 10.80 2.98
N VAL A 8 -3.20 10.96 3.53
CA VAL A 8 -4.39 11.38 2.75
C VAL A 8 -4.18 12.78 2.20
N ALA A 9 -3.74 13.73 3.03
CA ALA A 9 -3.48 15.10 2.60
C ALA A 9 -2.38 15.19 1.52
N ASP A 10 -1.37 14.33 1.62
CA ASP A 10 -0.27 14.22 0.66
C ASP A 10 -0.65 13.45 -0.63
N GLY A 11 -1.86 12.90 -0.73
CA GLY A 11 -2.33 12.20 -1.94
C GLY A 11 -1.83 10.76 -2.11
N TRP A 12 -1.36 10.11 -1.04
CA TRP A 12 -0.86 8.72 -1.10
C TRP A 12 -1.95 7.70 -1.45
N PHE A 13 -3.22 8.05 -1.23
CA PHE A 13 -4.37 7.19 -1.51
C PHE A 13 -5.00 7.45 -2.89
N GLY A 14 -4.26 8.13 -3.77
CA GLY A 14 -4.68 8.46 -5.12
C GLY A 14 -5.00 9.95 -5.30
N PRO A 15 -5.11 10.38 -6.56
CA PRO A 15 -5.36 11.78 -6.88
C PRO A 15 -6.80 12.18 -6.58
N GLY A 16 -7.00 13.49 -6.36
CA GLY A 16 -8.32 14.10 -6.22
C GLY A 16 -8.84 14.16 -4.78
N GLN A 17 -10.13 14.48 -4.64
CA GLN A 17 -10.77 14.61 -3.34
C GLN A 17 -10.96 13.22 -2.72
N ALA A 18 -10.37 13.01 -1.54
CA ALA A 18 -10.59 11.79 -0.78
C ALA A 18 -12.07 11.62 -0.40
N TYR A 19 -12.54 10.36 -0.42
CA TYR A 19 -13.88 10.02 0.04
C TYR A 19 -14.05 10.40 1.53
N PRO A 20 -15.17 11.02 1.95
CA PRO A 20 -15.30 11.59 3.30
C PRO A 20 -15.04 10.63 4.46
N ARG A 21 -15.22 9.32 4.27
CA ARG A 21 -15.03 8.30 5.30
C ARG A 21 -13.76 7.46 5.11
N VAL A 22 -12.75 7.97 4.40
CA VAL A 22 -11.46 7.30 4.29
C VAL A 22 -10.79 7.12 5.66
N ALA A 23 -10.98 8.08 6.57
CA ALA A 23 -10.44 8.03 7.93
C ALA A 23 -10.89 6.79 8.71
N ASP A 24 -12.11 6.30 8.47
CA ASP A 24 -12.66 5.10 9.11
C ASP A 24 -11.92 3.80 8.70
N ARG A 25 -11.06 3.85 7.66
CA ARG A 25 -10.47 2.67 7.02
C ARG A 25 -8.95 2.60 7.05
N ILE A 26 -8.27 3.72 7.30
CA ILE A 26 -6.80 3.83 7.20
C ILE A 26 -6.08 3.69 8.55
N GLY A 27 -6.84 3.59 9.64
CA GLY A 27 -6.30 3.56 11.00
C GLY A 27 -5.55 4.84 11.39
N ASP A 28 -4.94 4.85 12.57
CA ASP A 28 -4.18 6.02 13.06
C ASP A 28 -2.82 6.17 12.36
N VAL A 29 -2.25 5.04 11.92
CA VAL A 29 -0.89 4.92 11.40
C VAL A 29 -0.86 4.00 10.20
N THR A 30 -0.15 4.43 9.15
CA THR A 30 0.13 3.63 7.96
C THR A 30 1.60 3.27 7.95
N LEU A 31 1.91 1.99 7.74
CA LEU A 31 3.27 1.50 7.56
C LEU A 31 3.59 1.36 6.08
N VAL A 32 4.58 2.10 5.61
CA VAL A 32 5.11 1.97 4.25
C VAL A 32 6.49 1.32 4.36
N MET A 33 6.66 0.19 3.69
CA MET A 33 7.94 -0.53 3.74
C MET A 33 8.98 0.15 2.87
N TRP A 34 10.22 0.18 3.36
CA TRP A 34 11.36 0.68 2.60
C TRP A 34 11.90 -0.42 1.69
N GLY A 35 12.20 -0.12 0.42
CA GLY A 35 12.76 -1.08 -0.53
C GLY A 35 11.91 -2.36 -0.67
N HIS A 36 12.57 -3.53 -0.61
CA HIS A 36 11.93 -4.84 -0.78
C HIS A 36 11.57 -5.53 0.55
N TYR A 37 11.38 -4.76 1.62
CA TYR A 37 10.97 -5.31 2.91
C TYR A 37 9.46 -5.58 2.95
N THR A 38 9.05 -6.57 3.74
CA THR A 38 7.65 -6.87 4.02
C THR A 38 7.51 -7.14 5.51
N LEU A 39 6.47 -6.55 6.12
CA LEU A 39 6.09 -6.86 7.49
C LEU A 39 4.99 -7.92 7.48
N LYS A 40 5.12 -8.94 8.33
CA LYS A 40 4.12 -9.99 8.51
C LYS A 40 3.92 -10.21 10.00
N ASP A 41 2.70 -10.03 10.47
CA ASP A 41 2.28 -10.55 11.77
C ASP A 41 2.01 -12.05 11.66
N ARG A 42 2.17 -12.79 12.76
CA ARG A 42 1.94 -14.24 12.81
C ARG A 42 1.24 -14.61 14.11
N LEU A 43 0.19 -15.42 13.99
CA LEU A 43 -0.50 -15.96 15.16
C LEU A 43 0.05 -17.33 15.57
N PRO A 44 0.00 -17.69 16.86
CA PRO A 44 0.33 -19.04 17.31
C PRO A 44 -0.50 -20.10 16.59
N GLY A 45 0.17 -21.10 16.01
CA GLY A 45 -0.47 -22.20 15.26
C GLY A 45 -0.85 -21.89 13.81
N GLU A 46 -0.57 -20.67 13.32
CA GLU A 46 -0.85 -20.30 11.94
C GLU A 46 0.04 -21.07 10.95
N LYS A 47 -0.58 -21.62 9.90
CA LYS A 47 0.15 -22.28 8.81
C LYS A 47 0.92 -21.25 8.01
N GLN A 48 2.24 -21.42 7.96
CA GLN A 48 3.10 -20.48 7.26
C GLN A 48 3.13 -20.76 5.76
N HIS A 49 2.95 -19.70 4.98
CA HIS A 49 3.12 -19.70 3.54
C HIS A 49 4.33 -18.86 3.16
N VAL A 50 5.28 -19.47 2.45
CA VAL A 50 6.40 -18.73 1.87
C VAL A 50 5.91 -18.06 0.59
N LEU A 51 5.63 -16.76 0.69
CA LEU A 51 5.34 -15.91 -0.47
C LEU A 51 6.66 -15.40 -1.04
N ILE A 52 7.03 -15.91 -2.21
CA ILE A 52 8.27 -15.53 -2.93
C ILE A 52 8.17 -14.09 -3.44
N GLY A 53 6.97 -13.65 -3.83
CA GLY A 53 6.68 -12.27 -4.25
C GLY A 53 5.64 -11.61 -3.35
N ASN A 54 5.80 -10.31 -3.11
CA ASN A 54 4.85 -9.46 -2.41
C ASN A 54 4.71 -8.14 -3.22
N HIS A 55 3.61 -7.41 -3.02
CA HIS A 55 3.33 -6.12 -3.65
C HIS A 55 2.69 -5.18 -2.59
N GLY A 56 2.57 -3.90 -2.87
CA GLY A 56 2.16 -2.81 -1.95
C GLY A 56 3.30 -1.85 -1.56
N GLY A 57 4.49 -1.96 -2.14
CA GLY A 57 5.60 -1.01 -1.97
C GLY A 57 5.46 0.25 -2.83
N VAL A 58 6.39 1.18 -2.60
CA VAL A 58 6.38 2.53 -3.23
C VAL A 58 7.63 2.79 -4.07
N THR A 59 8.32 1.74 -4.50
CA THR A 59 9.43 1.86 -5.45
C THR A 59 8.90 2.14 -6.85
N GLU A 60 9.73 2.77 -7.69
CA GLU A 60 9.38 3.04 -9.10
C GLU A 60 9.04 1.75 -9.85
N ASP A 61 9.86 0.71 -9.68
CA ASP A 61 9.66 -0.62 -10.29
C ASP A 61 8.28 -1.22 -9.99
N GLU A 62 7.68 -0.84 -8.87
CA GLU A 62 6.42 -1.38 -8.40
C GLU A 62 5.21 -0.52 -8.79
N MET A 63 5.38 0.81 -8.77
CA MET A 63 4.32 1.77 -9.06
C MET A 63 4.05 1.94 -10.56
N TYR A 64 5.04 1.71 -11.43
CA TYR A 64 4.88 1.86 -12.88
C TYR A 64 4.30 0.59 -13.52
N VAL A 65 2.98 0.56 -13.69
CA VAL A 65 2.26 -0.52 -14.39
C VAL A 65 2.14 -0.23 -15.90
N PRO A 66 2.56 -1.13 -16.80
CA PRO A 66 2.45 -0.92 -18.24
C PRO A 66 0.99 -0.81 -18.72
N LEU A 67 0.71 0.22 -19.54
CA LEU A 67 -0.56 0.36 -20.25
C LEU A 67 -0.39 -0.12 -21.70
N VAL A 68 -1.12 -1.16 -22.09
CA VAL A 68 -1.16 -1.66 -23.47
C VAL A 68 -2.44 -1.17 -24.15
N LEU A 69 -2.28 -0.46 -25.27
CA LEU A 69 -3.38 0.03 -26.10
C LEU A 69 -3.37 -0.70 -27.44
N ALA A 70 -4.52 -1.22 -27.85
CA ALA A 70 -4.71 -1.83 -29.16
C ALA A 70 -5.94 -1.23 -29.84
N ARG A 71 -5.83 -1.00 -31.15
CA ARG A 71 -6.97 -0.62 -32.00
C ARG A 71 -7.30 -1.82 -32.88
N LEU A 72 -8.59 -2.16 -32.94
CA LEU A 72 -9.12 -3.15 -33.86
C LEU A 72 -9.07 -2.63 -35.31
#